data_AF-A0A954Q8Z6-F1
#
_entry.id   AF-A0A954Q8Z6-F1
#
_cell.length_a   1.000
_cell.length_b   1.000
_cell.length_c   1.000
_cell.angle_alpha   90.00
_cell.angle_beta   90.00
_cell.angle_gamma   90.00
#
_symmetry.space_group_name_H-M   'P 1'
#
loop_
_entity.id
_entity.type
_entity.pdbx_description
1 polymer ?
#
loop_
_entity_poly.entity_id
_entity_poly.type
_entity_poly.pdbx_seq_one_letter_code
_entity_poly.pdbx_strand_id
1 'polypeptide(L)'
;MHRTTSLLSLAFTLSIGVAATADEPVSFRKDLAPILLDKCLACHGPKKAEGGLRVDSFERVTKEGDSGSPGFTANDLDLSEAFRRMASDDADERMPAEADALPAEQLALFKRWIEEGAKYDGDDPTADLITIVPAPTHPEAPATYRYAVPVAAVVFSHDGKELIAGGYHELTVWNPVDGTLIRRIKNVGQRTRALSLSPDGKLLAVGCGAPGRLGETRVIDMATGEIVNVLGTTSDEMLDVAFSPQGDRLAVGAADGAIRVFEIPSGKEQLSITSHSDWVTALAWNADATKLVSGSRDKTAKVFDAKTGELLVTYSGHGEAVKGVAFHPENNDVFSAGTDKKIHRWQISDAKKTADVAFGGEVFKLPLSGEFLFASSADKTVRQFEAKTQKQLKSFAGHQDWALSVAYHAETKRVASGGFDGRVRVWNVDDGKEVASFFAAPGYETAAK
;
A
#
# COMPACT_ATOMS: atom_id res chain seq x y z
N MET A 1 -12.70 -52.46 -40.48
CA MET A 1 -13.34 -51.14 -40.59
C MET A 1 -14.08 -50.86 -39.28
N HIS A 2 -13.51 -50.06 -38.38
CA HIS A 2 -14.23 -49.03 -37.60
C HIS A 2 -13.24 -48.33 -36.67
N ARG A 3 -13.39 -47.01 -36.63
CA ARG A 3 -12.41 -46.00 -36.25
C ARG A 3 -12.28 -45.84 -34.74
N THR A 4 -11.05 -45.64 -34.29
CA THR A 4 -10.69 -45.03 -33.01
C THR A 4 -11.03 -43.55 -33.02
N THR A 5 -11.90 -43.09 -32.12
CA THR A 5 -12.15 -41.67 -31.85
C THR A 5 -11.47 -41.27 -30.56
N SER A 6 -10.41 -40.47 -30.69
CA SER A 6 -9.73 -39.74 -29.62
C SER A 6 -10.60 -38.55 -29.23
N LEU A 7 -11.04 -38.49 -27.97
CA LEU A 7 -11.69 -37.31 -27.38
C LEU A 7 -10.60 -36.39 -26.81
N LEU A 8 -10.25 -35.35 -27.56
CA LEU A 8 -9.51 -34.20 -27.06
C LEU A 8 -10.49 -33.36 -26.21
N SER A 9 -10.30 -33.35 -24.89
CA SER A 9 -10.98 -32.42 -23.99
C SER A 9 -10.30 -31.05 -24.09
N LEU A 10 -10.87 -30.15 -24.89
CA LEU A 10 -10.49 -28.74 -24.94
C LEU A 10 -11.06 -28.05 -23.70
N ALA A 11 -10.21 -27.74 -22.72
CA ALA A 11 -10.58 -26.88 -21.60
C ALA A 11 -10.62 -25.43 -22.09
N PHE A 12 -11.83 -24.88 -22.25
CA PHE A 12 -12.04 -23.45 -22.47
C PHE A 12 -11.76 -22.72 -21.14
N THR A 13 -10.60 -22.09 -21.01
CA THR A 13 -10.38 -21.05 -20.01
C THR A 13 -11.17 -19.83 -20.43
N LEU A 14 -12.30 -19.59 -19.75
CA LEU A 14 -13.09 -18.37 -19.90
C LEU A 14 -12.32 -17.23 -19.23
N SER A 15 -11.50 -16.52 -20.00
CA SER A 15 -11.00 -15.21 -19.61
C SER A 15 -12.19 -14.25 -19.56
N ILE A 16 -12.63 -13.87 -18.35
CA ILE A 16 -13.58 -12.76 -18.17
C ILE A 16 -12.81 -11.47 -18.44
N GLY A 17 -12.57 -11.19 -19.73
CA GLY A 17 -12.42 -9.83 -20.20
C GLY A 17 -13.82 -9.25 -20.26
N VAL A 18 -14.06 -8.15 -19.57
CA VAL A 18 -15.27 -7.35 -19.79
C VAL A 18 -15.17 -6.80 -21.21
N ALA A 19 -15.74 -7.52 -22.17
CA ALA A 19 -16.03 -6.97 -23.47
C ALA A 19 -17.17 -5.96 -23.25
N ALA A 20 -16.84 -4.68 -23.23
CA ALA A 20 -17.85 -3.63 -23.33
C ALA A 20 -18.67 -3.90 -24.60
N THR A 21 -19.96 -4.18 -24.43
CA THR A 21 -20.88 -4.31 -25.56
C THR A 21 -20.91 -2.98 -26.30
N ALA A 22 -21.01 -3.01 -27.63
CA ALA A 22 -20.94 -1.82 -28.49
C ALA A 22 -22.04 -0.75 -28.21
N ASP A 23 -22.99 -1.01 -27.32
CA ASP A 23 -24.12 -0.14 -26.97
C ASP A 23 -23.92 0.72 -25.72
N GLU A 24 -22.89 0.49 -24.88
CA GLU A 24 -22.63 1.36 -23.72
C GLU A 24 -21.72 2.54 -24.10
N PRO A 25 -22.05 3.79 -23.69
CA PRO A 25 -21.21 4.95 -23.93
C PRO A 25 -19.86 4.81 -23.24
N VAL A 26 -18.82 5.42 -23.81
CA VAL A 26 -17.46 5.35 -23.26
C VAL A 26 -17.39 6.17 -21.99
N SER A 27 -16.98 5.52 -20.91
CA SER A 27 -16.74 6.17 -19.63
C SER A 27 -15.34 6.75 -19.60
N PHE A 28 -15.21 8.05 -19.32
CA PHE A 28 -13.89 8.65 -19.13
C PHE A 28 -13.19 8.00 -17.95
N ARG A 29 -13.87 7.86 -16.81
CA ARG A 29 -13.29 7.32 -15.58
C ARG A 29 -12.85 5.86 -15.70
N LYS A 30 -13.66 5.02 -16.32
CA LYS A 30 -13.43 3.57 -16.40
C LYS A 30 -12.56 3.18 -17.59
N ASP A 31 -12.76 3.80 -18.75
CA ASP A 31 -12.18 3.32 -19.99
C ASP A 31 -10.93 4.12 -20.42
N LEU A 32 -10.88 5.43 -20.13
CA LEU A 32 -9.80 6.31 -20.63
C LEU A 32 -8.81 6.74 -19.54
N ALA A 33 -9.28 7.17 -18.38
CA ALA A 33 -8.45 7.66 -17.29
C ALA A 33 -7.37 6.65 -16.84
N PRO A 34 -7.62 5.32 -16.78
CA PRO A 34 -6.58 4.35 -16.48
C PRO A 34 -5.46 4.31 -17.53
N ILE A 35 -5.78 4.51 -18.81
CA ILE A 35 -4.80 4.56 -19.90
C ILE A 35 -3.95 5.82 -19.78
N LEU A 36 -4.58 6.98 -19.56
CA LEU A 36 -3.89 8.25 -19.35
C LEU A 36 -2.96 8.21 -18.13
N LEU A 37 -3.41 7.56 -17.05
CA LEU A 37 -2.62 7.36 -15.85
C LEU A 37 -1.35 6.54 -16.12
N ASP A 38 -1.49 5.40 -16.81
CA ASP A 38 -0.38 4.47 -17.07
C ASP A 38 0.59 4.98 -18.13
N LYS A 39 0.08 5.62 -19.19
CA LYS A 39 0.87 5.97 -20.38
C LYS A 39 1.29 7.42 -20.48
N CYS A 40 0.58 8.34 -19.84
CA CYS A 40 0.72 9.78 -20.12
C CYS A 40 1.09 10.61 -18.89
N LEU A 41 0.60 10.26 -17.70
CA LEU A 41 0.74 11.09 -16.50
C LEU A 41 2.20 11.36 -16.09
N ALA A 42 3.11 10.43 -16.35
CA ALA A 42 4.53 10.62 -16.05
C ALA A 42 5.17 11.81 -16.81
N CYS A 43 4.71 12.08 -18.04
CA CYS A 43 5.23 13.15 -18.89
C CYS A 43 4.34 14.41 -18.88
N HIS A 44 3.05 14.25 -18.57
CA HIS A 44 2.02 15.29 -18.70
C HIS A 44 1.28 15.57 -17.37
N GLY A 45 1.90 15.26 -16.23
CA GLY A 45 1.33 15.47 -14.90
C GLY A 45 1.56 16.89 -14.33
N PRO A 46 1.29 17.11 -13.03
CA PRO A 46 1.38 18.44 -12.44
C PRO A 46 2.81 18.98 -12.36
N LYS A 47 3.81 18.09 -12.34
CA LYS A 47 5.24 18.43 -12.27
C LYS A 47 5.89 18.62 -13.64
N LYS A 48 5.28 18.11 -14.72
CA LYS A 48 5.88 18.05 -16.06
C LYS A 48 4.78 18.15 -17.11
N ALA A 49 4.92 19.07 -18.06
CA ALA A 49 3.94 19.34 -19.11
C ALA A 49 4.61 19.22 -20.48
N GLU A 50 5.11 18.04 -20.83
CA GLU A 50 5.79 17.87 -22.12
C GLU A 50 4.85 18.22 -23.29
N GLY A 51 5.39 18.90 -24.30
CA GLY A 51 4.60 19.36 -25.44
C GLY A 51 3.47 20.32 -25.05
N GLY A 52 3.44 20.87 -23.83
CA GLY A 52 2.39 21.75 -23.34
C GLY A 52 1.06 21.07 -22.98
N LEU A 53 1.00 19.73 -23.02
CA LEU A 53 -0.20 18.95 -22.68
C LEU A 53 -0.24 18.57 -21.20
N ARG A 54 -1.45 18.48 -20.66
CA ARG A 54 -1.72 18.17 -19.25
C ARG A 54 -2.80 17.11 -19.12
N VAL A 55 -2.55 16.10 -18.28
CA VAL A 55 -3.46 14.96 -18.09
C VAL A 55 -3.76 14.68 -16.61
N ASP A 56 -3.48 15.62 -15.71
CA ASP A 56 -3.66 15.42 -14.27
C ASP A 56 -5.12 15.37 -13.80
N SER A 57 -6.07 15.90 -14.60
CA SER A 57 -7.52 15.83 -14.34
C SER A 57 -8.32 15.84 -15.63
N PHE A 58 -9.62 15.53 -15.56
CA PHE A 58 -10.52 15.63 -16.71
C PHE A 58 -10.52 17.04 -17.31
N GLU A 59 -10.62 18.06 -16.45
CA GLU A 59 -10.64 19.46 -16.88
C GLU A 59 -9.39 19.82 -17.69
N ARG A 60 -8.22 19.30 -17.29
CA ARG A 60 -6.95 19.58 -17.95
C ARG A 60 -6.83 18.89 -19.30
N VAL A 61 -7.35 17.67 -19.46
CA VAL A 61 -7.26 16.96 -20.75
C VAL A 61 -8.10 17.62 -21.85
N THR A 62 -9.17 18.35 -21.50
CA THR A 62 -10.06 19.02 -22.46
C THR A 62 -9.81 20.52 -22.61
N LYS A 63 -8.90 21.11 -21.84
CA LYS A 63 -8.57 22.54 -21.92
C LYS A 63 -7.29 22.76 -22.73
N GLU A 64 -7.18 23.95 -23.30
CA GLU A 64 -5.92 24.43 -23.87
C GLU A 64 -4.85 24.46 -22.76
N GLY A 65 -3.80 23.67 -22.96
CA GLY A 65 -2.61 23.72 -22.14
C GLY A 65 -1.64 24.81 -22.62
N ASP A 66 -0.38 24.71 -22.20
CA ASP A 66 0.68 25.61 -22.65
C ASP A 66 1.02 25.43 -24.15
N SER A 67 0.48 24.38 -24.79
CA SER A 67 0.55 24.16 -26.24
C SER A 67 -0.31 25.13 -27.04
N GLY A 68 -1.29 25.80 -26.40
CA GLY A 68 -2.26 26.66 -27.08
C GLY A 68 -3.31 25.89 -27.87
N SER A 69 -3.49 24.60 -27.62
CA SER A 69 -4.55 23.77 -28.22
C SER A 69 -5.08 22.75 -27.19
N PRO A 70 -6.37 22.41 -27.21
CA PRO A 70 -6.92 21.41 -26.31
C PRO A 70 -6.33 20.02 -26.60
N GLY A 71 -6.07 19.24 -25.55
CA GLY A 71 -5.68 17.84 -25.73
C GLY A 71 -6.77 17.05 -26.46
N PHE A 72 -8.01 17.15 -25.98
CA PHE A 72 -9.19 16.54 -26.59
C PHE A 72 -10.33 17.54 -26.71
N THR A 73 -10.99 17.54 -27.87
CA THR A 73 -12.08 18.46 -28.22
C THR A 73 -13.34 17.67 -28.55
N ALA A 74 -14.45 17.97 -27.87
CA ALA A 74 -15.71 17.27 -28.05
C ALA A 74 -16.22 17.31 -29.50
N ASN A 75 -16.55 16.14 -30.06
CA ASN A 75 -17.05 15.95 -31.43
C ASN A 75 -16.08 16.38 -32.54
N ASP A 76 -14.80 16.60 -32.24
CA ASP A 76 -13.82 17.07 -33.22
C ASP A 76 -12.46 16.36 -33.03
N LEU A 77 -12.21 15.36 -33.88
CA LEU A 77 -10.95 14.60 -33.86
C LEU A 77 -9.76 15.42 -34.38
N ASP A 78 -10.00 16.38 -35.30
CA ASP A 78 -8.94 17.17 -35.91
C ASP A 78 -8.43 18.26 -34.95
N LEU A 79 -9.33 18.84 -34.13
CA LEU A 79 -8.99 19.76 -33.04
C LEU A 79 -8.54 19.04 -31.74
N SER A 80 -8.51 17.71 -31.72
CA SER A 80 -8.01 16.93 -30.58
C SER A 80 -6.52 16.66 -30.74
N GLU A 81 -5.67 17.61 -30.32
CA GLU A 81 -4.21 17.53 -30.54
C GLU A 81 -3.61 16.24 -29.97
N ALA A 82 -3.99 15.85 -28.75
CA ALA A 82 -3.48 14.65 -28.11
C ALA A 82 -3.92 13.38 -28.87
N PHE A 83 -5.18 13.33 -29.32
CA PHE A 83 -5.67 12.20 -30.11
C PHE A 83 -4.91 12.05 -31.43
N ARG A 84 -4.75 13.15 -32.19
CA ARG A 84 -3.99 13.15 -33.45
C ARG A 84 -2.57 12.63 -33.24
N ARG A 85 -1.86 13.12 -32.23
CA ARG A 85 -0.50 12.68 -31.91
C ARG A 85 -0.45 11.21 -31.47
N MET A 86 -1.44 10.72 -30.72
CA MET A 86 -1.50 9.30 -30.33
C MET A 86 -1.77 8.36 -31.51
N ALA A 87 -2.55 8.82 -32.48
CA ALA A 87 -2.99 8.04 -33.64
C ALA A 87 -2.10 8.19 -34.88
N SER A 88 -1.10 9.08 -34.84
CA SER A 88 -0.22 9.34 -35.99
C SER A 88 0.72 8.17 -36.25
N ASP A 89 0.87 7.78 -37.52
CA ASP A 89 1.87 6.82 -37.98
C ASP A 89 3.24 7.48 -38.22
N ASP A 90 3.32 8.81 -38.20
CA ASP A 90 4.57 9.55 -38.34
C ASP A 90 5.35 9.51 -37.02
N ALA A 91 6.50 8.85 -37.02
CA ALA A 91 7.35 8.70 -35.85
C ALA A 91 7.85 10.03 -35.26
N ASP A 92 7.97 11.08 -36.09
CA ASP A 92 8.43 12.41 -35.64
C ASP A 92 7.29 13.22 -35.00
N GLU A 93 6.04 12.85 -35.25
CA GLU A 93 4.84 13.49 -34.68
C GLU A 93 4.24 12.70 -33.51
N ARG A 94 4.33 11.37 -33.58
CA ARG A 94 3.62 10.42 -32.71
C ARG A 94 4.03 10.58 -31.25
N MET A 95 3.04 10.61 -30.37
CA MET A 95 3.23 10.51 -28.92
C MET A 95 2.66 9.20 -28.38
N PRO A 96 3.41 8.44 -27.56
CA PRO A 96 4.79 8.69 -27.13
C PRO A 96 5.82 8.40 -28.24
N ALA A 97 6.82 9.27 -28.41
CA ALA A 97 7.84 9.13 -29.46
C ALA A 97 8.80 7.96 -29.20
N GLU A 98 9.17 7.74 -27.93
CA GLU A 98 10.15 6.73 -27.50
C GLU A 98 9.50 5.44 -26.93
N ALA A 99 8.19 5.25 -27.12
CA ALA A 99 7.50 4.04 -26.67
C ALA A 99 6.62 3.46 -27.77
N ASP A 100 6.15 2.23 -27.53
CA ASP A 100 5.19 1.55 -28.40
C ASP A 100 3.93 2.41 -28.56
N ALA A 101 3.36 2.38 -29.77
CA ALA A 101 2.08 3.02 -30.03
C ALA A 101 0.99 2.43 -29.12
N LEU A 102 -0.01 3.26 -28.79
CA LEU A 102 -1.18 2.73 -28.11
C LEU A 102 -1.83 1.64 -28.99
N PRO A 103 -2.27 0.52 -28.40
CA PRO A 103 -3.01 -0.49 -29.13
C PRO A 103 -4.24 0.07 -29.83
N ALA A 104 -4.59 -0.48 -30.99
CA ALA A 104 -5.69 0.00 -31.82
C ALA A 104 -7.04 0.01 -31.07
N GLU A 105 -7.26 -0.94 -30.17
CA GLU A 105 -8.44 -0.99 -29.30
C GLU A 105 -8.51 0.19 -28.33
N GLN A 106 -7.37 0.69 -27.81
CA GLN A 106 -7.33 1.85 -26.94
C GLN A 106 -7.58 3.13 -27.73
N LEU A 107 -6.95 3.27 -28.90
CA LEU A 107 -7.20 4.40 -29.80
C LEU A 107 -8.69 4.47 -30.22
N ALA A 108 -9.33 3.33 -30.46
CA ALA A 108 -10.75 3.25 -30.77
C ALA A 108 -11.64 3.76 -29.62
N LEU A 109 -11.26 3.52 -28.36
CA LEU A 109 -11.98 4.06 -27.19
C LEU A 109 -11.91 5.58 -27.15
N PHE A 110 -10.70 6.17 -27.29
CA PHE A 110 -10.54 7.63 -27.32
C PHE A 110 -11.34 8.25 -28.46
N LYS A 111 -11.25 7.66 -29.66
CA LYS A 111 -11.99 8.13 -30.83
C LYS A 111 -13.50 8.15 -30.56
N ARG A 112 -14.05 7.02 -30.11
CA ARG A 112 -15.48 6.89 -29.84
C ARG A 112 -15.95 7.85 -28.76
N TRP A 113 -15.18 8.00 -27.67
CA TRP A 113 -15.48 8.96 -26.61
C TRP A 113 -15.50 10.41 -27.10
N ILE A 114 -14.57 10.80 -27.98
CA ILE A 114 -14.56 12.13 -28.60
C ILE A 114 -15.81 12.33 -29.46
N GLU A 115 -16.16 11.35 -30.29
CA GLU A 115 -17.35 11.34 -31.15
C GLU A 115 -18.66 11.36 -30.34
N GLU A 116 -18.66 10.82 -29.12
CA GLU A 116 -19.78 10.87 -28.16
C GLU A 116 -19.87 12.20 -27.38
N GLY A 117 -18.97 13.15 -27.69
CA GLY A 117 -18.95 14.49 -27.13
C GLY A 117 -17.99 14.68 -25.94
N ALA A 118 -16.98 13.80 -25.80
CA ALA A 118 -15.91 13.89 -24.80
C ALA A 118 -16.42 14.16 -23.37
N LYS A 119 -17.43 13.39 -22.93
CA LYS A 119 -18.15 13.67 -21.67
C LYS A 119 -17.37 13.20 -20.45
N TYR A 120 -17.53 13.93 -19.35
CA TYR A 120 -17.12 13.48 -18.02
C TYR A 120 -18.27 12.77 -17.32
N ASP A 121 -17.98 11.62 -16.73
CA ASP A 121 -18.92 10.77 -16.00
C ASP A 121 -18.59 10.69 -14.49
N GLY A 122 -17.94 11.74 -13.95
CA GLY A 122 -17.70 11.91 -12.52
C GLY A 122 -18.30 13.20 -11.95
N ASP A 123 -18.17 13.36 -10.63
CA ASP A 123 -18.76 14.49 -9.92
C ASP A 123 -17.90 15.77 -9.98
N ASP A 124 -16.57 15.62 -9.91
CA ASP A 124 -15.61 16.73 -9.94
C ASP A 124 -14.59 16.54 -11.08
N PRO A 125 -14.65 17.36 -12.16
CA PRO A 125 -13.72 17.25 -13.28
C PRO A 125 -12.31 17.76 -12.95
N THR A 126 -12.13 18.44 -11.82
CA THR A 126 -10.83 18.98 -11.38
C THR A 126 -10.06 18.00 -10.50
N ALA A 127 -10.71 16.95 -10.01
CA ALA A 127 -10.10 15.92 -9.19
C ALA A 127 -8.95 15.22 -9.92
N ASP A 128 -7.90 14.87 -9.17
CA ASP A 128 -6.75 14.16 -9.70
C ASP A 128 -7.19 12.83 -10.32
N LEU A 129 -6.69 12.50 -11.53
CA LEU A 129 -7.09 11.30 -12.26
C LEU A 129 -7.01 10.01 -11.40
N ILE A 130 -5.98 9.91 -10.57
CA ILE A 130 -5.76 8.74 -9.72
C ILE A 130 -6.90 8.50 -8.73
N THR A 131 -7.62 9.55 -8.34
CA THR A 131 -8.71 9.50 -7.35
C THR A 131 -10.07 9.15 -7.95
N ILE A 132 -10.20 9.28 -9.28
CA ILE A 132 -11.48 9.07 -9.98
C ILE A 132 -11.54 7.74 -10.73
N VAL A 133 -10.39 7.10 -10.99
CA VAL A 133 -10.35 5.78 -11.64
C VAL A 133 -11.00 4.72 -10.75
N PRO A 134 -11.74 3.76 -11.33
CA PRO A 134 -12.21 2.60 -10.59
C PRO A 134 -11.05 1.85 -9.92
N ALA A 135 -11.36 1.20 -8.79
CA ALA A 135 -10.38 0.36 -8.11
C ALA A 135 -9.80 -0.67 -9.09
N PRO A 136 -8.46 -0.74 -9.23
CA PRO A 136 -7.86 -1.62 -10.21
C PRO A 136 -8.04 -3.09 -9.80
N THR A 137 -8.07 -3.95 -10.82
CA THR A 137 -7.91 -5.39 -10.62
C THR A 137 -6.45 -5.74 -10.89
N HIS A 138 -5.81 -6.43 -9.94
CA HIS A 138 -4.40 -6.80 -10.05
C HIS A 138 -4.22 -8.15 -10.74
N PRO A 139 -3.08 -8.35 -11.42
CA PRO A 139 -2.75 -9.63 -12.00
C PRO A 139 -2.63 -10.73 -10.93
N GLU A 140 -2.85 -11.96 -11.37
CA GLU A 140 -2.65 -13.14 -10.53
C GLU A 140 -1.18 -13.30 -10.13
N ALA A 141 -0.96 -13.60 -8.85
CA ALA A 141 0.37 -13.97 -8.35
C ALA A 141 0.86 -15.29 -8.99
N PRO A 142 2.17 -15.49 -9.17
CA PRO A 142 2.69 -16.71 -9.78
C PRO A 142 2.33 -17.93 -8.92
N ALA A 143 2.02 -19.06 -9.56
CA ALA A 143 1.77 -20.31 -8.84
C ALA A 143 2.99 -20.74 -8.01
N THR A 144 4.18 -20.55 -8.58
CA THR A 144 5.48 -20.84 -7.97
C THR A 144 6.37 -19.60 -8.03
N TYR A 145 6.89 -19.19 -6.88
CA TYR A 145 7.83 -18.09 -6.79
C TYR A 145 9.22 -18.52 -7.29
N ARG A 146 9.77 -17.75 -8.23
CA ARG A 146 11.14 -17.97 -8.72
C ARG A 146 12.21 -17.49 -7.74
N TYR A 147 11.88 -16.50 -6.92
CA TYR A 147 12.77 -15.90 -5.93
C TYR A 147 11.99 -15.63 -4.64
N ALA A 148 12.69 -15.65 -3.51
CA ALA A 148 12.16 -15.10 -2.27
C ALA A 148 11.93 -13.59 -2.44
N VAL A 149 10.79 -13.09 -1.94
CA VAL A 149 10.46 -11.66 -1.96
C VAL A 149 10.50 -11.10 -0.53
N PRO A 150 10.98 -9.86 -0.32
CA PRO A 150 11.00 -9.25 1.01
C PRO A 150 9.63 -9.24 1.68
N VAL A 151 9.54 -9.69 2.93
CA VAL A 151 8.28 -9.74 3.68
C VAL A 151 8.16 -8.48 4.56
N ALA A 152 7.67 -7.40 3.95
CA ALA A 152 7.59 -6.08 4.57
C ALA A 152 6.45 -5.94 5.60
N ALA A 153 5.50 -6.87 5.65
CA ALA A 153 4.41 -6.86 6.62
C ALA A 153 3.98 -8.28 6.99
N VAL A 154 3.73 -8.49 8.28
CA VAL A 154 3.12 -9.71 8.84
C VAL A 154 2.09 -9.34 9.90
N VAL A 155 1.05 -10.15 10.05
CA VAL A 155 0.06 -10.03 11.14
C VAL A 155 -0.54 -11.39 11.46
N PHE A 156 -0.84 -11.66 12.73
CA PHE A 156 -1.56 -12.87 13.13
C PHE A 156 -3.07 -12.70 12.89
N SER A 157 -3.79 -13.79 12.64
CA SER A 157 -5.25 -13.81 12.83
C SER A 157 -5.60 -13.54 14.30
N HIS A 158 -6.84 -13.13 14.54
CA HIS A 158 -7.32 -12.81 15.90
C HIS A 158 -7.26 -14.00 16.88
N ASP A 159 -7.36 -15.23 16.37
CA ASP A 159 -7.22 -16.45 17.17
C ASP A 159 -5.79 -17.01 17.20
N GLY A 160 -4.85 -16.37 16.51
CA GLY A 160 -3.44 -16.75 16.42
C GLY A 160 -3.16 -18.05 15.66
N LYS A 161 -4.16 -18.64 14.97
CA LYS A 161 -3.99 -19.87 14.18
C LYS A 161 -3.42 -19.62 12.80
N GLU A 162 -3.49 -18.39 12.32
CA GLU A 162 -2.99 -18.00 11.01
C GLU A 162 -1.98 -16.86 11.16
N LEU A 163 -1.01 -16.84 10.26
CA LEU A 163 -0.06 -15.76 10.10
C LEU A 163 -0.11 -15.31 8.63
N ILE A 164 -0.51 -14.06 8.44
CA ILE A 164 -0.66 -13.43 7.14
C ILE A 164 0.62 -12.67 6.83
N ALA A 165 1.18 -12.88 5.65
CA ALA A 165 2.39 -12.23 5.18
C ALA A 165 2.15 -11.60 3.80
N GLY A 166 2.75 -10.42 3.57
CA GLY A 166 2.73 -9.77 2.26
C GLY A 166 3.51 -10.58 1.21
N GLY A 167 2.92 -10.74 0.03
CA GLY A 167 3.53 -11.36 -1.16
C GLY A 167 3.56 -10.42 -2.36
N TYR A 168 3.75 -10.98 -3.56
CA TYR A 168 3.70 -10.25 -4.83
C TYR A 168 2.30 -10.35 -5.44
N HIS A 169 1.55 -9.24 -5.45
CA HIS A 169 0.13 -9.17 -5.84
C HIS A 169 -0.84 -10.02 -4.99
N GLU A 170 -0.41 -10.45 -3.81
CA GLU A 170 -1.21 -11.28 -2.92
C GLU A 170 -0.78 -11.13 -1.46
N LEU A 171 -1.59 -11.69 -0.57
CA LEU A 171 -1.18 -12.11 0.75
C LEU A 171 -1.11 -13.63 0.83
N THR A 172 -0.13 -14.13 1.58
CA THR A 172 0.05 -15.55 1.83
C THR A 172 -0.28 -15.84 3.29
N VAL A 173 -1.09 -16.86 3.54
CA VAL A 173 -1.60 -17.20 4.87
C VAL A 173 -1.03 -18.53 5.30
N TRP A 174 -0.38 -18.57 6.45
CA TRP A 174 0.43 -19.69 6.92
C TRP A 174 0.01 -20.14 8.31
N ASN A 175 0.25 -21.40 8.62
CA ASN A 175 0.18 -21.90 9.98
C ASN A 175 1.47 -21.46 10.73
N PRO A 176 1.35 -20.69 11.82
CA PRO A 176 2.51 -20.16 12.55
C PRO A 176 3.25 -21.21 13.40
N VAL A 177 2.76 -22.44 13.47
CA VAL A 177 3.39 -23.55 14.21
C VAL A 177 4.33 -24.34 13.32
N ASP A 178 3.86 -24.77 12.15
CA ASP A 178 4.57 -25.70 11.27
C ASP A 178 5.02 -25.06 9.95
N GLY A 179 4.62 -23.82 9.68
CA GLY A 179 4.99 -23.10 8.45
C GLY A 179 4.32 -23.62 7.19
N THR A 180 3.22 -24.38 7.31
CA THR A 180 2.44 -24.85 6.15
C THR A 180 1.58 -23.71 5.57
N LEU A 181 1.50 -23.65 4.24
CA LEU A 181 0.62 -22.70 3.55
C LEU A 181 -0.84 -23.13 3.72
N ILE A 182 -1.68 -22.24 4.25
CA ILE A 182 -3.12 -22.46 4.46
C ILE A 182 -3.90 -21.99 3.23
N ARG A 183 -3.75 -20.72 2.83
CA ARG A 183 -4.44 -20.13 1.68
C ARG A 183 -3.68 -18.92 1.12
N ARG A 184 -4.16 -18.44 -0.03
CA ARG A 184 -3.64 -17.26 -0.73
C ARG A 184 -4.79 -16.28 -0.95
N ILE A 185 -4.58 -15.00 -0.63
CA ILE A 185 -5.55 -13.93 -0.83
C ILE A 185 -5.04 -13.05 -1.97
N LYS A 186 -5.78 -13.05 -3.08
CA LYS A 186 -5.37 -12.45 -4.36
C LYS A 186 -5.85 -11.01 -4.49
N ASN A 187 -5.56 -10.39 -5.64
CA ASN A 187 -6.04 -9.05 -5.99
C ASN A 187 -5.58 -7.97 -5.00
N VAL A 188 -4.29 -7.99 -4.68
CA VAL A 188 -3.61 -6.98 -3.86
C VAL A 188 -2.59 -6.23 -4.72
N GLY A 189 -2.30 -4.98 -4.38
CA GLY A 189 -1.24 -4.20 -5.05
C GLY A 189 0.11 -4.92 -5.06
N GLN A 190 0.96 -4.54 -6.01
CA GLN A 190 2.23 -5.24 -6.30
C GLN A 190 3.08 -5.52 -5.05
N ARG A 191 3.21 -4.54 -4.16
CA ARG A 191 3.93 -4.64 -2.89
C ARG A 191 2.98 -4.36 -1.75
N THR A 192 2.98 -5.25 -0.77
CA THR A 192 2.35 -4.99 0.54
C THR A 192 3.35 -4.28 1.45
N ARG A 193 2.98 -3.11 1.98
CA ARG A 193 3.82 -2.31 2.88
C ARG A 193 3.39 -2.41 4.34
N ALA A 194 2.10 -2.59 4.59
CA ALA A 194 1.55 -2.70 5.92
C ALA A 194 0.28 -3.55 5.96
N LEU A 195 0.08 -4.18 7.12
CA LEU A 195 -1.08 -4.99 7.44
C LEU A 195 -1.60 -4.57 8.81
N SER A 196 -2.90 -4.35 8.93
CA SER A 196 -3.56 -4.06 10.21
C SER A 196 -4.85 -4.86 10.30
N LEU A 197 -4.97 -5.71 11.32
CA LEU A 197 -6.19 -6.46 11.59
C LEU A 197 -7.15 -5.58 12.41
N SER A 198 -8.45 -5.62 12.10
CA SER A 198 -9.46 -4.98 12.94
C SER A 198 -9.48 -5.61 14.34
N PRO A 199 -9.86 -4.86 15.38
CA PRO A 199 -9.88 -5.39 16.75
C PRO A 199 -10.74 -6.65 16.92
N ASP A 200 -11.82 -6.79 16.16
CA ASP A 200 -12.70 -7.96 16.16
C ASP A 200 -12.22 -9.11 15.27
N GLY A 201 -11.10 -8.92 14.54
CA GLY A 201 -10.48 -9.94 13.71
C GLY A 201 -11.13 -10.18 12.35
N LYS A 202 -12.21 -9.47 12.00
CA LYS A 202 -12.99 -9.75 10.80
C LYS A 202 -12.44 -9.09 9.55
N LEU A 203 -11.82 -7.93 9.68
CA LEU A 203 -11.30 -7.16 8.57
C LEU A 203 -9.78 -7.06 8.65
N LEU A 204 -9.13 -7.12 7.49
CA LEU A 204 -7.72 -6.86 7.33
C LEU A 204 -7.53 -5.68 6.37
N ALA A 205 -6.91 -4.61 6.85
CA ALA A 205 -6.49 -3.50 6.03
C ALA A 205 -5.07 -3.74 5.50
N VAL A 206 -4.87 -3.42 4.23
CA VAL A 206 -3.64 -3.67 3.49
C VAL A 206 -3.21 -2.39 2.80
N GLY A 207 -2.13 -1.77 3.28
CA GLY A 207 -1.45 -0.68 2.57
C GLY A 207 -0.57 -1.30 1.48
N CYS A 208 -0.87 -1.04 0.22
CA CYS A 208 -0.16 -1.65 -0.90
C CYS A 208 0.01 -0.69 -2.09
N GLY A 209 0.82 -1.09 -3.05
CA GLY A 209 1.04 -0.31 -4.25
C GLY A 209 2.20 -0.78 -5.12
N ALA A 210 2.44 -0.01 -6.18
CA ALA A 210 3.60 -0.07 -7.04
C ALA A 210 4.34 1.28 -6.96
N PRO A 211 5.64 1.30 -6.63
CA PRO A 211 6.41 2.53 -6.48
C PRO A 211 6.26 3.47 -7.68
N GLY A 212 5.92 4.72 -7.40
CA GLY A 212 5.75 5.79 -8.39
C GLY A 212 4.63 5.56 -9.41
N ARG A 213 3.71 4.61 -9.16
CA ARG A 213 2.60 4.30 -10.07
C ARG A 213 1.24 4.40 -9.38
N LEU A 214 1.07 3.67 -8.29
CA LEU A 214 -0.22 3.58 -7.60
C LEU A 214 0.00 3.09 -6.17
N GLY A 215 -0.64 3.74 -5.22
CA GLY A 215 -0.92 3.19 -3.90
C GLY A 215 -2.40 3.13 -3.65
N GLU A 216 -2.81 2.13 -2.88
CA GLU A 216 -4.19 1.94 -2.48
C GLU A 216 -4.24 1.22 -1.12
N THR A 217 -5.36 1.36 -0.43
CA THR A 217 -5.64 0.53 0.76
C THR A 217 -6.75 -0.44 0.44
N ARG A 218 -6.53 -1.74 0.64
CA ARG A 218 -7.57 -2.75 0.50
C ARG A 218 -8.06 -3.22 1.85
N VAL A 219 -9.37 -3.39 1.99
CA VAL A 219 -10.01 -3.98 3.17
C VAL A 219 -10.55 -5.34 2.77
N ILE A 220 -10.13 -6.36 3.52
CA ILE A 220 -10.37 -7.77 3.21
C ILE A 220 -11.20 -8.38 4.33
N ASP A 221 -12.26 -9.11 3.97
CA ASP A 221 -12.96 -9.98 4.92
C ASP A 221 -12.11 -11.22 5.19
N MET A 222 -11.74 -11.44 6.45
CA MET A 222 -10.78 -12.49 6.82
C MET A 222 -11.34 -13.91 6.72
N ALA A 223 -12.66 -14.07 6.77
CA ALA A 223 -13.32 -15.37 6.68
C ALA A 223 -13.37 -15.86 5.23
N THR A 224 -13.64 -14.96 4.29
CA THR A 224 -13.81 -15.26 2.87
C THR A 224 -12.54 -15.01 2.05
N GLY A 225 -11.69 -14.08 2.48
CA GLY A 225 -10.57 -13.56 1.69
C GLY A 225 -10.99 -12.57 0.60
N GLU A 226 -12.25 -12.13 0.58
CA GLU A 226 -12.75 -11.19 -0.44
C GLU A 226 -12.37 -9.75 -0.10
N ILE A 227 -12.06 -8.97 -1.15
CA ILE A 227 -11.87 -7.52 -1.02
C ILE A 227 -13.25 -6.88 -0.88
N VAL A 228 -13.57 -6.39 0.31
CA VAL A 228 -14.85 -5.75 0.61
C VAL A 228 -14.83 -4.24 0.40
N ASN A 229 -13.64 -3.63 0.39
CA ASN A 229 -13.48 -2.21 0.08
C ASN A 229 -12.08 -1.87 -0.46
N VAL A 230 -11.99 -0.80 -1.24
CA VAL A 230 -10.73 -0.17 -1.66
C VAL A 230 -10.78 1.29 -1.24
N LEU A 231 -9.99 1.64 -0.23
CA LEU A 231 -10.00 2.93 0.44
C LEU A 231 -8.82 3.78 0.01
N GLY A 232 -9.14 4.87 -0.70
CA GLY A 232 -8.15 5.85 -1.16
C GLY A 232 -7.19 5.29 -2.21
N THR A 233 -6.78 6.18 -3.11
CA THR A 233 -5.73 5.92 -4.08
C THR A 233 -4.78 7.11 -4.12
N THR A 234 -3.53 6.86 -4.44
CA THR A 234 -2.53 7.91 -4.67
C THR A 234 -1.53 7.46 -5.72
N SER A 235 -0.75 8.40 -6.24
CA SER A 235 0.18 8.18 -7.36
C SER A 235 1.45 7.43 -6.96
N ASP A 236 1.59 7.07 -5.68
CA ASP A 236 2.71 6.30 -5.14
C ASP A 236 2.20 5.44 -3.97
N GLU A 237 3.04 4.62 -3.34
CA GLU A 237 2.61 3.56 -2.42
C GLU A 237 1.91 4.06 -1.14
N MET A 238 0.92 3.30 -0.67
CA MET A 238 0.44 3.38 0.73
C MET A 238 1.45 2.65 1.62
N LEU A 239 2.05 3.35 2.56
CA LEU A 239 3.21 2.88 3.32
C LEU A 239 2.86 2.34 4.70
N ASP A 240 1.77 2.83 5.30
CA ASP A 240 1.27 2.28 6.56
C ASP A 240 -0.25 2.39 6.69
N VAL A 241 -0.84 1.45 7.45
CA VAL A 241 -2.27 1.43 7.77
C VAL A 241 -2.47 1.04 9.23
N ALA A 242 -3.43 1.65 9.90
CA ALA A 242 -3.73 1.35 11.30
C ALA A 242 -5.23 1.51 11.58
N PHE A 243 -5.90 0.42 11.99
CA PHE A 243 -7.25 0.51 12.53
C PHE A 243 -7.26 1.26 13.86
N SER A 244 -8.32 2.04 14.11
CA SER A 244 -8.60 2.59 15.43
C SER A 244 -8.82 1.43 16.43
N PRO A 245 -8.57 1.64 17.72
CA PRO A 245 -8.86 0.66 18.77
C PRO A 245 -10.31 0.16 18.79
N GLN A 246 -11.26 0.96 18.30
CA GLN A 246 -12.68 0.57 18.17
C GLN A 246 -13.00 -0.13 16.84
N GLY A 247 -12.10 -0.08 15.86
CA GLY A 247 -12.28 -0.69 14.53
C GLY A 247 -13.21 0.08 13.58
N ASP A 248 -13.71 1.24 14.00
CA ASP A 248 -14.64 2.09 13.26
C ASP A 248 -13.95 3.02 12.25
N ARG A 249 -12.65 3.26 12.42
CA ARG A 249 -11.84 4.13 11.57
C ARG A 249 -10.53 3.46 11.17
N LEU A 250 -10.00 3.87 10.02
CA LEU A 250 -8.71 3.42 9.51
C LEU A 250 -7.87 4.63 9.09
N ALA A 251 -6.69 4.76 9.69
CA ALA A 251 -5.70 5.73 9.26
C ALA A 251 -4.77 5.10 8.22
N VAL A 252 -4.45 5.87 7.17
CA VAL A 252 -3.61 5.46 6.04
C VAL A 252 -2.54 6.52 5.82
N GLY A 253 -1.28 6.09 5.76
CA GLY A 253 -0.11 6.94 5.53
C GLY A 253 0.50 6.63 4.18
N ALA A 254 0.78 7.65 3.39
CA ALA A 254 1.15 7.50 1.99
C ALA A 254 2.48 8.19 1.62
N ALA A 255 3.04 7.76 0.50
CA ALA A 255 4.23 8.35 -0.11
C ALA A 255 3.98 9.76 -0.70
N ASP A 256 2.73 10.24 -0.75
CA ASP A 256 2.44 11.64 -1.07
C ASP A 256 2.58 12.59 0.13
N GLY A 257 2.95 12.06 1.32
CA GLY A 257 3.10 12.83 2.55
C GLY A 257 1.78 13.09 3.29
N ALA A 258 0.66 12.59 2.79
CA ALA A 258 -0.63 12.73 3.44
C ALA A 258 -0.94 11.60 4.42
N ILE A 259 -1.73 11.93 5.44
CA ILE A 259 -2.44 10.99 6.30
C ILE A 259 -3.92 11.11 5.96
N ARG A 260 -4.58 10.00 5.64
CA ARG A 260 -6.02 9.95 5.40
C ARG A 260 -6.69 9.10 6.46
N VAL A 261 -7.88 9.48 6.92
CA VAL A 261 -8.67 8.71 7.88
C VAL A 261 -10.02 8.38 7.26
N PHE A 262 -10.35 7.10 7.22
CA PHE A 262 -11.59 6.58 6.64
C PHE A 262 -12.50 6.02 7.72
N GLU A 263 -13.81 6.17 7.54
CA GLU A 263 -14.83 5.45 8.29
C GLU A 263 -15.06 4.06 7.68
N ILE A 264 -15.07 3.01 8.50
CA ILE A 264 -15.02 1.62 8.03
C ILE A 264 -16.36 1.01 7.61
N PRO A 265 -17.54 1.42 8.12
CA PRO A 265 -18.79 0.98 7.49
C PRO A 265 -19.06 1.63 6.12
N SER A 266 -18.73 2.91 5.95
CA SER A 266 -19.09 3.67 4.74
C SER A 266 -17.98 3.74 3.69
N GLY A 267 -16.73 3.54 4.10
CA GLY A 267 -15.54 3.79 3.28
C GLY A 267 -15.27 5.28 3.03
N LYS A 268 -16.01 6.19 3.67
CA LYS A 268 -15.87 7.63 3.45
C LYS A 268 -14.59 8.16 4.09
N GLU A 269 -13.85 8.97 3.33
CA GLU A 269 -12.75 9.78 3.88
C GLU A 269 -13.31 10.86 4.82
N GLN A 270 -12.92 10.82 6.09
CA GLN A 270 -13.30 11.77 7.12
C GLN A 270 -12.27 12.88 7.29
N LEU A 271 -10.99 12.57 7.12
CA LEU A 271 -9.88 13.51 7.28
C LEU A 271 -8.80 13.30 6.21
N SER A 272 -8.21 14.41 5.77
CA SER A 272 -6.99 14.48 4.96
C SER A 272 -6.02 15.47 5.62
N ILE A 273 -4.85 15.00 6.03
CA ILE A 273 -3.85 15.77 6.78
C ILE A 273 -2.57 15.83 5.97
N THR A 274 -2.25 17.02 5.45
CA THR A 274 -1.05 17.29 4.63
C THR A 274 -0.04 18.14 5.41
N SER A 275 0.55 17.57 6.46
CA SER A 275 1.48 18.28 7.36
C SER A 275 2.95 17.84 7.21
N HIS A 276 3.20 16.68 6.60
CA HIS A 276 4.54 16.20 6.31
C HIS A 276 5.00 16.65 4.92
N SER A 277 6.29 16.92 4.76
CA SER A 277 6.88 17.35 3.48
C SER A 277 7.46 16.19 2.65
N ASP A 278 7.42 14.97 3.20
CA ASP A 278 7.86 13.73 2.55
C ASP A 278 7.03 12.56 3.12
N TRP A 279 7.27 11.36 2.62
CA TRP A 279 6.54 10.12 2.87
C TRP A 279 6.12 9.92 4.33
N VAL A 280 4.85 9.62 4.56
CA VAL A 280 4.36 9.15 5.86
C VAL A 280 4.59 7.64 5.93
N THR A 281 5.55 7.22 6.75
CA THR A 281 6.08 5.84 6.77
C THR A 281 5.48 4.99 7.89
N ALA A 282 4.87 5.63 8.90
CA ALA A 282 4.35 4.98 10.08
C ALA A 282 3.16 5.72 10.67
N LEU A 283 2.19 4.97 11.21
CA LEU A 283 1.02 5.47 11.91
C LEU A 283 0.72 4.64 13.15
N ALA A 284 0.21 5.29 14.20
CA ALA A 284 -0.42 4.60 15.32
C ALA A 284 -1.52 5.46 15.94
N TRP A 285 -2.55 4.80 16.46
CA TRP A 285 -3.57 5.41 17.30
C TRP A 285 -3.16 5.34 18.76
N ASN A 286 -3.58 6.31 19.55
CA ASN A 286 -3.57 6.14 21.01
C ASN A 286 -4.78 5.30 21.46
N ALA A 287 -4.77 4.84 22.72
CA ALA A 287 -5.73 3.84 23.20
C ALA A 287 -7.22 4.29 23.16
N ASP A 288 -7.49 5.58 23.32
CA ASP A 288 -8.84 6.16 23.27
C ASP A 288 -9.25 6.66 21.87
N ALA A 289 -8.38 6.47 20.87
CA ALA A 289 -8.56 6.92 19.48
C ALA A 289 -8.79 8.43 19.30
N THR A 290 -8.38 9.25 20.27
CA THR A 290 -8.47 10.71 20.16
C THR A 290 -7.27 11.32 19.45
N LYS A 291 -6.15 10.58 19.34
CA LYS A 291 -4.92 11.05 18.73
C LYS A 291 -4.33 10.05 17.75
N LEU A 292 -3.71 10.61 16.72
CA LEU A 292 -2.88 9.91 15.77
C LEU A 292 -1.44 10.35 15.92
N VAL A 293 -0.50 9.43 15.87
CA VAL A 293 0.92 9.72 15.72
C VAL A 293 1.40 9.22 14.37
N SER A 294 2.23 10.00 13.71
CA SER A 294 2.88 9.64 12.45
C SER A 294 4.39 9.74 12.56
N GLY A 295 5.08 8.94 11.73
CA GLY A 295 6.49 9.10 11.41
C GLY A 295 6.66 9.37 9.92
N SER A 296 7.65 10.17 9.55
CA SER A 296 7.91 10.52 8.16
C SER A 296 9.38 10.48 7.76
N ARG A 297 9.59 10.32 6.45
CA ARG A 297 10.88 10.51 5.79
C ARG A 297 11.42 11.95 5.91
N ASP A 298 10.57 12.91 6.24
CA ASP A 298 10.96 14.28 6.57
C ASP A 298 11.72 14.43 7.91
N LYS A 299 12.03 13.30 8.56
CA LYS A 299 12.80 13.19 9.80
C LYS A 299 12.03 13.70 11.03
N THR A 300 10.71 13.78 10.95
CA THR A 300 9.86 14.15 12.09
C THR A 300 8.88 13.05 12.43
N ALA A 301 8.49 13.03 13.71
CA ALA A 301 7.25 12.39 14.14
C ALA A 301 6.27 13.48 14.59
N LYS A 302 4.98 13.32 14.32
CA LYS A 302 3.95 14.33 14.63
C LYS A 302 2.76 13.68 15.31
N VAL A 303 2.09 14.42 16.19
CA VAL A 303 0.82 14.02 16.82
C VAL A 303 -0.28 14.95 16.38
N PHE A 304 -1.44 14.37 16.05
CA PHE A 304 -2.62 15.08 15.59
C PHE A 304 -3.83 14.75 16.46
N ASP A 305 -4.76 15.70 16.56
CA ASP A 305 -6.11 15.41 16.99
C ASP A 305 -6.80 14.58 15.90
N ALA A 306 -7.27 13.39 16.27
CA ALA A 306 -7.79 12.44 15.29
C ALA A 306 -9.25 12.71 14.86
N LYS A 307 -9.88 13.76 15.40
CA LYS A 307 -11.21 14.23 14.99
C LYS A 307 -11.10 15.44 14.07
N THR A 308 -10.18 16.36 14.32
CA THR A 308 -10.05 17.60 13.54
C THR A 308 -8.92 17.55 12.51
N GLY A 309 -7.94 16.66 12.70
CA GLY A 309 -6.70 16.64 11.92
C GLY A 309 -5.69 17.71 12.32
N GLU A 310 -5.96 18.47 13.40
CA GLU A 310 -5.07 19.53 13.86
C GLU A 310 -3.74 18.96 14.37
N LEU A 311 -2.63 19.58 13.96
CA LEU A 311 -1.30 19.26 14.46
C LEU A 311 -1.15 19.73 15.91
N LEU A 312 -0.95 18.79 16.84
CA LEU A 312 -0.77 19.07 18.26
C LEU A 312 0.71 19.22 18.63
N VAL A 313 1.56 18.34 18.12
CA VAL A 313 2.99 18.28 18.49
C VAL A 313 3.84 17.86 17.31
N THR A 314 5.02 18.45 17.16
CA THR A 314 6.09 17.97 16.26
C THR A 314 7.32 17.60 17.07
N TYR A 315 7.80 16.37 16.92
CA TYR A 315 9.05 15.89 17.49
C TYR A 315 10.16 15.99 16.45
N SER A 316 10.94 17.06 16.56
CA SER A 316 12.16 17.28 15.78
C SER A 316 13.37 16.76 16.57
N GLY A 317 14.26 16.01 15.92
CA GLY A 317 15.48 15.50 16.57
C GLY A 317 15.98 14.16 16.03
N HIS A 318 15.20 13.50 15.19
CA HIS A 318 15.73 12.44 14.32
C HIS A 318 16.68 13.04 13.29
N GLY A 319 17.85 12.43 13.14
CA GLY A 319 18.82 12.83 12.11
C GLY A 319 18.48 12.31 10.71
N GLU A 320 17.60 11.31 10.63
CA GLU A 320 17.21 10.59 9.41
C GLU A 320 15.72 10.20 9.45
N ALA A 321 15.24 9.52 8.41
CA ALA A 321 13.83 9.14 8.28
C ALA A 321 13.31 8.39 9.50
N VAL A 322 12.13 8.79 10.00
CA VAL A 322 11.34 8.02 10.99
C VAL A 322 10.61 6.92 10.22
N LYS A 323 10.55 5.70 10.77
CA LYS A 323 9.92 4.52 10.13
C LYS A 323 8.98 3.75 11.04
N GLY A 324 9.04 3.97 12.34
CA GLY A 324 8.13 3.38 13.31
C GLY A 324 7.70 4.41 14.34
N VAL A 325 6.44 4.34 14.77
CA VAL A 325 5.88 5.14 15.86
C VAL A 325 4.94 4.30 16.73
N ALA A 326 4.81 4.68 17.99
CA ALA A 326 3.80 4.16 18.90
C ALA A 326 3.49 5.17 20.00
N PHE A 327 2.30 5.09 20.56
CA PHE A 327 1.99 5.75 21.83
C PHE A 327 2.45 4.89 23.01
N HIS A 328 2.86 5.54 24.08
CA HIS A 328 3.03 4.91 25.38
C HIS A 328 1.64 4.52 25.92
N PRO A 329 1.47 3.31 26.49
CA PRO A 329 0.16 2.75 26.85
C PRO A 329 -0.61 3.49 27.97
N GLU A 330 -0.06 4.55 28.56
CA GLU A 330 -0.61 5.13 29.80
C GLU A 330 -0.65 6.66 29.79
N ASN A 331 0.38 7.33 29.26
CA ASN A 331 0.50 8.78 29.35
C ASN A 331 0.50 9.49 27.99
N ASN A 332 0.29 8.75 26.89
CA ASN A 332 0.37 9.25 25.51
C ASN A 332 1.72 9.86 25.10
N ASP A 333 2.81 9.63 25.86
CA ASP A 333 4.16 9.86 25.34
C ASP A 333 4.35 9.10 24.04
N VAL A 334 5.30 9.53 23.20
CA VAL A 334 5.52 8.90 21.89
C VAL A 334 6.85 8.17 21.88
N PHE A 335 6.82 6.96 21.33
CA PHE A 335 8.02 6.27 20.83
C PHE A 335 8.13 6.51 19.33
N SER A 336 9.33 6.82 18.86
CA SER A 336 9.61 6.87 17.42
C SER A 336 10.99 6.30 17.12
N ALA A 337 11.12 5.64 15.98
CA ALA A 337 12.38 5.02 15.55
C ALA A 337 12.52 5.03 14.04
N GLY A 338 13.75 4.90 13.54
CA GLY A 338 13.99 4.95 12.11
C GLY A 338 15.43 4.68 11.68
N THR A 339 15.83 5.34 10.60
CA THR A 339 17.15 5.18 9.96
C THR A 339 18.31 5.68 10.84
N ASP A 340 18.03 6.51 11.83
CA ASP A 340 19.03 6.97 12.80
C ASP A 340 19.42 5.91 13.86
N LYS A 341 18.84 4.70 13.74
CA LYS A 341 19.18 3.50 14.53
C LYS A 341 18.86 3.64 16.01
N LYS A 342 17.89 4.48 16.36
CA LYS A 342 17.46 4.67 17.74
C LYS A 342 15.95 4.57 17.87
N ILE A 343 15.51 4.08 19.02
CA ILE A 343 14.16 4.34 19.52
C ILE A 343 14.28 5.55 20.46
N HIS A 344 13.57 6.63 20.18
CA HIS A 344 13.48 7.80 21.06
C HIS A 344 12.14 7.79 21.80
N ARG A 345 12.14 8.31 23.03
CA ARG A 345 10.94 8.60 23.83
C ARG A 345 10.75 10.10 23.93
N TRP A 346 9.53 10.56 23.69
CA TRP A 346 9.16 11.98 23.71
C TRP A 346 8.01 12.21 24.67
N GLN A 347 8.13 13.25 25.50
CA GLN A 347 7.00 13.77 26.26
C GLN A 347 6.06 14.54 25.34
N ILE A 348 4.78 14.18 25.37
CA ILE A 348 3.77 14.82 24.51
C ILE A 348 3.50 16.28 24.92
N SER A 349 3.69 16.63 26.19
CA SER A 349 3.37 17.97 26.72
C SER A 349 4.26 19.09 26.18
N ASP A 350 5.52 18.80 25.88
CA ASP A 350 6.54 19.82 25.56
C ASP A 350 7.51 19.38 24.45
N ALA A 351 7.22 18.25 23.78
CA ALA A 351 8.06 17.63 22.77
C ALA A 351 9.47 17.23 23.25
N LYS A 352 9.72 17.20 24.57
CA LYS A 352 11.05 16.90 25.10
C LYS A 352 11.38 15.43 24.93
N LYS A 353 12.55 15.17 24.36
CA LYS A 353 13.14 13.83 24.37
C LYS A 353 13.55 13.43 25.79
N THR A 354 13.05 12.32 26.29
CA THR A 354 13.32 11.83 27.66
C THR A 354 14.26 10.65 27.71
N ALA A 355 14.35 9.86 26.65
CA ALA A 355 15.24 8.70 26.57
C ALA A 355 15.52 8.30 25.11
N ASP A 356 16.59 7.54 24.89
CA ASP A 356 16.81 6.77 23.67
C ASP A 356 17.46 5.41 23.92
N VAL A 357 17.19 4.47 23.01
CA VAL A 357 17.79 3.14 22.97
C VAL A 357 18.42 2.92 21.60
N ALA A 358 19.72 2.61 21.56
CA ALA A 358 20.46 2.39 20.33
C ALA A 358 20.31 0.95 19.77
N PHE A 359 20.30 0.85 18.44
CA PHE A 359 20.31 -0.39 17.67
C PHE A 359 21.55 -0.49 16.78
N GLY A 360 21.85 -1.71 16.32
CA GLY A 360 22.95 -1.94 15.38
C GLY A 360 22.63 -1.51 13.94
N GLY A 361 21.37 -1.21 13.65
CA GLY A 361 20.85 -0.89 12.33
C GLY A 361 19.54 -0.09 12.43
N GLU A 362 18.98 0.28 11.28
CA GLU A 362 17.70 0.98 11.20
C GLU A 362 16.60 0.20 11.93
N VAL A 363 15.64 0.91 12.52
CA VAL A 363 14.46 0.30 13.14
C VAL A 363 13.25 0.56 12.23
N PHE A 364 12.55 -0.50 11.82
CA PHE A 364 11.53 -0.43 10.78
C PHE A 364 10.10 -0.32 11.30
N LYS A 365 9.75 -1.05 12.37
CA LYS A 365 8.39 -1.05 12.94
C LYS A 365 8.46 -1.02 14.46
N LEU A 366 7.45 -0.41 15.09
CA LEU A 366 7.34 -0.26 16.55
C LEU A 366 5.94 -0.64 17.10
N PRO A 367 5.38 -1.83 16.82
CA PRO A 367 4.05 -2.14 17.33
C PRO A 367 4.05 -2.25 18.86
N LEU A 368 3.04 -1.64 19.47
CA LEU A 368 2.72 -1.79 20.88
C LEU A 368 1.60 -2.83 21.04
N SER A 369 1.75 -3.71 22.03
CA SER A 369 0.69 -4.63 22.45
C SER A 369 0.69 -4.74 23.97
N GLY A 370 -0.35 -4.17 24.60
CA GLY A 370 -0.42 -4.03 26.05
C GLY A 370 0.78 -3.27 26.59
N GLU A 371 1.55 -3.91 27.47
CA GLU A 371 2.74 -3.34 28.09
C GLU A 371 4.04 -3.57 27.30
N PHE A 372 3.98 -4.28 26.16
CA PHE A 372 5.15 -4.61 25.36
C PHE A 372 5.26 -3.76 24.12
N LEU A 373 6.46 -3.22 23.90
CA LEU A 373 6.87 -2.59 22.66
C LEU A 373 7.80 -3.54 21.92
N PHE A 374 7.53 -3.79 20.64
CA PHE A 374 8.40 -4.60 19.78
C PHE A 374 9.09 -3.73 18.75
N ALA A 375 10.29 -4.11 18.33
CA ALA A 375 11.05 -3.40 17.32
C ALA A 375 11.71 -4.38 16.34
N SER A 376 11.44 -4.23 15.04
CA SER A 376 12.15 -4.94 13.97
C SER A 376 13.29 -4.08 13.41
N SER A 377 14.44 -4.67 13.10
CA SER A 377 15.64 -3.90 12.74
C SER A 377 16.49 -4.50 11.61
N ALA A 378 17.20 -3.60 10.91
CA ALA A 378 18.23 -3.92 9.94
C ALA A 378 19.45 -4.63 10.56
N ASP A 379 19.58 -4.63 11.89
CA ASP A 379 20.55 -5.48 12.58
C ASP A 379 20.15 -6.96 12.65
N LYS A 380 19.10 -7.35 11.90
CA LYS A 380 18.59 -8.72 11.74
C LYS A 380 17.90 -9.28 12.99
N THR A 381 17.60 -8.42 13.95
CA THR A 381 16.91 -8.79 15.18
C THR A 381 15.51 -8.19 15.28
N VAL A 382 14.65 -8.88 16.02
CA VAL A 382 13.45 -8.31 16.62
C VAL A 382 13.68 -8.23 18.11
N ARG A 383 13.32 -7.13 18.76
CA ARG A 383 13.51 -6.95 20.20
C ARG A 383 12.21 -6.60 20.90
N GLN A 384 12.05 -7.08 22.12
CA GLN A 384 10.92 -6.80 23.00
C GLN A 384 11.38 -5.91 24.15
N PHE A 385 10.59 -4.89 24.45
CA PHE A 385 10.81 -3.98 25.57
C PHE A 385 9.57 -3.93 26.46
N GLU A 386 9.78 -3.73 27.75
CA GLU A 386 8.73 -3.23 28.63
C GLU A 386 8.50 -1.74 28.29
N ALA A 387 7.30 -1.38 27.83
CA ALA A 387 7.01 -0.05 27.32
C ALA A 387 7.21 1.05 28.38
N LYS A 388 6.85 0.77 29.64
CA LYS A 388 6.92 1.74 30.75
C LYS A 388 8.35 2.21 31.02
N THR A 389 9.27 1.25 31.10
CA THR A 389 10.67 1.49 31.51
C THR A 389 11.63 1.55 30.33
N GLN A 390 11.19 1.13 29.14
CA GLN A 390 12.02 0.85 27.97
C GLN A 390 13.14 -0.17 28.22
N LYS A 391 12.99 -1.01 29.26
CA LYS A 391 13.92 -2.10 29.51
C LYS A 391 13.77 -3.17 28.43
N GLN A 392 14.87 -3.49 27.75
CA GLN A 392 14.89 -4.62 26.82
C GLN A 392 14.70 -5.92 27.60
N LEU A 393 13.68 -6.69 27.22
CA LEU A 393 13.35 -7.98 27.83
C LEU A 393 13.97 -9.13 27.04
N LYS A 394 13.83 -9.10 25.70
CA LYS A 394 14.25 -10.18 24.82
C LYS A 394 14.77 -9.67 23.47
N SER A 395 15.58 -10.51 22.83
CA SER A 395 16.04 -10.36 21.46
C SER A 395 15.82 -11.67 20.71
N PHE A 396 15.15 -11.59 19.58
CA PHE A 396 14.84 -12.70 18.68
C PHE A 396 15.71 -12.53 17.42
N ALA A 397 16.62 -13.47 17.20
CA ALA A 397 17.58 -13.46 16.11
C ALA A 397 17.35 -14.63 15.14
N GLY A 398 18.04 -14.61 14.01
CA GLY A 398 18.05 -15.72 13.04
C GLY A 398 17.91 -15.28 11.59
N HIS A 399 17.35 -14.09 11.34
CA HIS A 399 17.27 -13.54 9.98
C HIS A 399 18.67 -13.40 9.37
N GLN A 400 18.78 -13.73 8.09
CA GLN A 400 20.06 -13.64 7.37
C GLN A 400 20.26 -12.25 6.75
N ASP A 401 19.18 -11.48 6.68
CA ASP A 401 19.14 -10.08 6.27
C ASP A 401 18.24 -9.27 7.23
N TRP A 402 17.87 -8.05 6.87
CA TRP A 402 17.05 -7.14 7.68
C TRP A 402 15.74 -7.78 8.13
N ALA A 403 15.38 -7.63 9.41
CA ALA A 403 14.05 -7.94 9.91
C ALA A 403 13.14 -6.73 9.63
N LEU A 404 12.28 -6.83 8.62
CA LEU A 404 11.50 -5.69 8.12
C LEU A 404 10.22 -5.46 8.92
N SER A 405 9.56 -6.53 9.34
CA SER A 405 8.25 -6.47 10.01
C SER A 405 8.24 -7.27 11.29
N VAL A 406 7.31 -6.96 12.19
CA VAL A 406 7.08 -7.71 13.42
C VAL A 406 5.60 -7.64 13.79
N ALA A 407 5.05 -8.75 14.28
CA ALA A 407 3.73 -8.84 14.89
C ALA A 407 3.80 -9.68 16.17
N TYR A 408 3.00 -9.33 17.17
CA TYR A 408 2.86 -10.10 18.41
C TYR A 408 1.40 -10.49 18.61
N HIS A 409 1.18 -11.74 19.00
CA HIS A 409 -0.12 -12.26 19.39
C HIS A 409 -0.10 -12.61 20.88
N ALA A 410 -0.91 -11.90 21.66
CA ALA A 410 -0.86 -11.92 23.12
C ALA A 410 -1.27 -13.26 23.72
N GLU A 411 -2.36 -13.86 23.24
CA GLU A 411 -2.90 -15.09 23.82
C GLU A 411 -2.00 -16.31 23.57
N THR A 412 -1.41 -16.41 22.37
CA THR A 412 -0.45 -17.48 22.08
C THR A 412 0.97 -17.15 22.55
N LYS A 413 1.20 -15.91 23.00
CA LYS A 413 2.52 -15.34 23.31
C LYS A 413 3.55 -15.59 22.21
N ARG A 414 3.16 -15.37 20.96
CA ARG A 414 4.04 -15.55 19.80
C ARG A 414 4.40 -14.23 19.18
N VAL A 415 5.65 -14.12 18.79
CA VAL A 415 6.13 -13.02 17.96
C VAL A 415 6.50 -13.59 16.60
N ALA A 416 6.07 -12.93 15.52
CA ALA A 416 6.41 -13.26 14.15
C ALA A 416 7.13 -12.08 13.50
N SER A 417 7.97 -12.35 12.51
CA SER A 417 8.62 -11.31 11.72
C SER A 417 8.90 -11.77 10.31
N GLY A 418 8.83 -10.83 9.37
CA GLY A 418 9.24 -11.00 7.99
C GLY A 418 10.60 -10.35 7.73
N GLY A 419 11.45 -11.06 6.99
CA GLY A 419 12.79 -10.62 6.62
C GLY A 419 12.89 -10.13 5.17
N PHE A 420 13.95 -9.35 4.88
CA PHE A 420 14.32 -8.98 3.51
C PHE A 420 14.77 -10.20 2.70
N ASP A 421 15.25 -11.25 3.37
CA ASP A 421 15.56 -12.57 2.80
C ASP A 421 14.30 -13.37 2.41
N GLY A 422 13.11 -12.81 2.59
CA GLY A 422 11.82 -13.43 2.32
C GLY A 422 11.40 -14.51 3.31
N ARG A 423 12.15 -14.68 4.40
CA ARG A 423 11.78 -15.62 5.47
C ARG A 423 10.84 -14.99 6.46
N VAL A 424 9.87 -15.78 6.90
CA VAL A 424 9.10 -15.54 8.10
C VAL A 424 9.68 -16.40 9.22
N ARG A 425 9.81 -15.82 10.40
CA ARG A 425 10.22 -16.50 11.63
C ARG A 425 9.21 -16.24 12.72
N VAL A 426 8.92 -17.28 13.50
CA VAL A 426 7.99 -17.26 14.63
C VAL A 426 8.70 -17.78 15.87
N TRP A 427 8.61 -17.06 16.98
CA TRP A 427 9.18 -17.47 18.27
C TRP A 427 8.12 -17.48 19.36
N ASN A 428 8.34 -18.34 20.35
CA ASN A 428 7.64 -18.25 21.63
C ASN A 428 8.29 -17.14 22.47
N VAL A 429 7.48 -16.21 22.97
CA VAL A 429 7.97 -15.10 23.78
C VAL A 429 8.45 -15.58 25.14
N ASP A 430 7.85 -16.60 25.75
CA ASP A 430 8.19 -17.00 27.12
C ASP A 430 9.63 -17.52 27.25
N ASP A 431 10.12 -18.33 26.29
CA ASP A 431 11.46 -18.91 26.30
C ASP A 431 12.40 -18.36 25.20
N GLY A 432 11.88 -17.61 24.23
CA GLY A 432 12.65 -17.05 23.12
C GLY A 432 13.00 -18.07 22.03
N LYS A 433 12.48 -19.30 22.09
CA LYS A 433 12.80 -20.34 21.09
C LYS A 433 12.01 -20.14 19.81
N GLU A 434 12.67 -20.40 18.70
CA GLU A 434 12.03 -20.43 17.38
C GLU A 434 11.08 -21.63 17.30
N VAL A 435 9.85 -21.34 16.88
CA VAL A 435 8.76 -22.31 16.66
C VAL A 435 8.73 -22.71 15.18
N ALA A 436 8.87 -21.74 14.27
CA ALA A 436 8.84 -21.99 12.84
C ALA A 436 9.75 -21.01 12.08
N SER A 437 10.32 -21.48 10.96
CA SER A 437 10.99 -20.65 9.96
C SER A 437 10.72 -21.20 8.55
N PHE A 438 10.17 -20.35 7.68
CA PHE A 438 9.77 -20.73 6.32
C PHE A 438 9.89 -19.53 5.38
N PHE A 439 9.93 -19.78 4.07
CA PHE A 439 9.82 -18.71 3.07
C PHE A 439 8.35 -18.40 2.82
N ALA A 440 7.95 -17.13 2.91
CA ALA A 440 6.60 -16.70 2.55
C ALA A 440 6.42 -16.54 1.04
N ALA A 441 6.82 -17.56 0.29
CA ALA A 441 6.88 -17.58 -1.16
C ALA A 441 6.42 -18.98 -1.66
N PRO A 442 5.12 -19.16 -1.94
CA PRO A 442 4.57 -20.45 -2.37
C PRO A 442 5.36 -21.10 -3.51
N GLY A 443 5.71 -22.38 -3.32
CA GLY A 443 6.47 -23.17 -4.30
C GLY A 443 7.95 -22.80 -4.45
N TYR A 444 8.47 -21.82 -3.71
CA TYR A 444 9.87 -21.46 -3.78
C TYR A 444 10.75 -22.57 -3.19
N GLU A 445 11.62 -23.13 -4.02
CA GLU A 445 12.65 -24.09 -3.62
C GLU A 445 14.00 -23.39 -3.62
N THR A 446 14.74 -23.47 -2.52
CA THR A 446 16.15 -23.07 -2.53
C THR A 446 16.91 -24.10 -3.35
N ALA A 447 17.70 -23.67 -4.33
CA ALA A 447 18.59 -24.56 -5.07
C ALA A 447 19.36 -25.45 -4.07
N ALA A 448 19.22 -26.78 -4.22
CA ALA A 448 19.97 -27.73 -3.42
C ALA A 448 21.46 -27.41 -3.59
N LYS A 449 22.14 -27.12 -2.49
CA LYS A 449 23.58 -26.90 -2.47
C LYS A 449 24.34 -28.18 -2.76
#